data_AF-A0A4Y2E070-F1
#
_entry.id   AF-A0A4Y2E070-F1
#
_cell.length_a   1.000
_cell.length_b   1.000
_cell.length_c   1.000
_cell.angle_alpha   90.00
_cell.angle_beta   90.00
_cell.angle_gamma   90.00
#
_symmetry.space_group_name_H-M   'P 1'
#
loop_
_entity.id
_entity.type
_entity.pdbx_description
1 polymer ?
#
loop_
_entity_poly.entity_id
_entity_poly.type
_entity_poly.pdbx_seq_one_letter_code
_entity_poly.pdbx_strand_id
1 'polypeptide(L)'
;MAEMKAGQEEMRVAQAGLEQKMEVGQEEMRSVQEEMRSVQEEMRSVQEEMRSVQEEMRSVQEEMRSGQKRLEKELRSGQEEMKSQIQAHTESQIEEIKIHVDLCIGKIEKEVQCVKLKIEEVESEVQRKIEEVEQKVQGKIGDIERRLNELFKTHFDVVSFTNGWTDFVKANQLVASLQGSAAEVLQGIPSDKLTDITAIEKALEFRFGDRHLTQFYRTELKTKRQKQGESLQVLAADVERLMSLAYAECPLDVRESLAAQYFVDTIRDEEKQLSTRLIPDSTYVCSKFDFYLILSCHGKFDASNLKRNCCKLTMQNLSTLLA
;
A
#
# COMPACT_ATOMS: atom_id res chain seq x y z
N MET A 1 -106.59 -108.18 -51.12
CA MET A 1 -106.94 -107.33 -49.94
C MET A 1 -105.84 -107.32 -48.86
N ALA A 2 -104.93 -108.32 -48.80
CA ALA A 2 -103.80 -108.35 -47.86
C ALA A 2 -102.55 -107.56 -48.33
N GLU A 3 -102.22 -107.56 -49.63
CA GLU A 3 -101.02 -106.89 -50.16
C GLU A 3 -101.10 -105.35 -50.14
N MET A 4 -102.30 -104.76 -50.26
CA MET A 4 -102.51 -103.30 -50.18
C MET A 4 -102.36 -102.77 -48.75
N LYS A 5 -102.67 -103.60 -47.73
CA LYS A 5 -102.41 -103.26 -46.32
C LYS A 5 -100.92 -103.35 -45.98
N ALA A 6 -100.18 -104.30 -46.57
CA ALA A 6 -98.73 -104.42 -46.39
C ALA A 6 -97.98 -103.23 -47.02
N GLY A 7 -98.36 -102.81 -48.22
CA GLY A 7 -97.77 -101.62 -48.86
C GLY A 7 -98.12 -100.29 -48.17
N GLN A 8 -99.32 -100.17 -47.57
CA GLN A 8 -99.66 -99.01 -46.73
C GLN A 8 -98.89 -99.00 -45.41
N GLU A 9 -98.66 -100.15 -44.80
CA GLU A 9 -97.87 -100.25 -43.56
C GLU A 9 -96.37 -100.04 -43.82
N GLU A 10 -95.80 -100.56 -44.91
CA GLU A 10 -94.42 -100.24 -45.31
C GLU A 10 -94.24 -98.75 -45.63
N MET A 11 -95.20 -98.13 -46.30
CA MET A 11 -95.18 -96.68 -46.57
C MET A 11 -95.29 -95.88 -45.26
N ARG A 12 -96.09 -96.34 -44.31
CA ARG A 12 -96.22 -95.69 -43.00
C ARG A 12 -94.96 -95.86 -42.14
N VAL A 13 -94.32 -97.02 -42.19
CA VAL A 13 -93.03 -97.29 -41.51
C VAL A 13 -91.88 -96.53 -42.19
N ALA A 14 -91.88 -96.43 -43.52
CA ALA A 14 -90.91 -95.61 -44.26
C ALA A 14 -91.11 -94.11 -44.03
N GLN A 15 -92.35 -93.64 -43.94
CA GLN A 15 -92.69 -92.26 -43.60
C GLN A 15 -92.31 -91.93 -42.15
N ALA A 16 -92.63 -92.80 -41.19
CA ALA A 16 -92.21 -92.65 -39.80
C ALA A 16 -90.68 -92.73 -39.64
N GLY A 17 -89.99 -93.60 -40.40
CA GLY A 17 -88.53 -93.69 -40.40
C GLY A 17 -87.85 -92.46 -41.04
N LEU A 18 -88.50 -91.83 -42.02
CA LEU A 18 -88.07 -90.54 -42.59
C LEU A 18 -88.33 -89.39 -41.63
N GLU A 19 -89.50 -89.34 -40.97
CA GLU A 19 -89.81 -88.34 -39.93
C GLU A 19 -88.84 -88.44 -38.76
N GLN A 20 -88.55 -89.65 -38.28
CA GLN A 20 -87.61 -89.87 -37.19
C GLN A 20 -86.16 -89.52 -37.57
N LYS A 21 -85.72 -89.84 -38.80
CA LYS A 21 -84.42 -89.37 -39.30
C LYS A 21 -84.37 -87.85 -39.50
N MET A 22 -85.49 -87.22 -39.84
CA MET A 22 -85.59 -85.76 -39.96
C MET A 22 -85.54 -85.10 -38.58
N GLU A 23 -86.20 -85.69 -37.58
CA GLU A 23 -86.13 -85.26 -36.17
C GLU A 23 -84.72 -85.43 -35.60
N VAL A 24 -84.09 -86.61 -35.78
CA VAL A 24 -82.70 -86.85 -35.37
C VAL A 24 -81.74 -85.89 -36.09
N GLY A 25 -81.93 -85.67 -37.39
CA GLY A 25 -81.13 -84.71 -38.14
C GLY A 25 -81.37 -83.25 -37.72
N GLN A 26 -82.57 -82.89 -37.28
CA GLN A 26 -82.88 -81.58 -36.72
C GLN A 26 -82.32 -81.40 -35.31
N GLU A 27 -82.38 -82.42 -34.44
CA GLU A 27 -81.76 -82.39 -33.12
C GLU A 27 -80.23 -82.37 -33.20
N GLU A 28 -79.62 -83.16 -34.09
CA GLU A 28 -78.18 -83.07 -34.37
C GLU A 28 -77.81 -81.68 -34.90
N MET A 29 -78.60 -81.11 -35.81
CA MET A 29 -78.35 -79.74 -36.31
C MET A 29 -78.50 -78.69 -35.20
N ARG A 30 -79.46 -78.87 -34.29
CA ARG A 30 -79.68 -77.99 -33.13
C ARG A 30 -78.54 -78.12 -32.11
N SER A 31 -78.07 -79.34 -31.85
CA SER A 31 -76.89 -79.63 -31.03
C SER A 31 -75.62 -79.01 -31.61
N VAL A 32 -75.38 -79.19 -32.91
CA VAL A 32 -74.23 -78.59 -33.62
C VAL A 32 -74.32 -77.05 -33.57
N GLN A 33 -75.53 -76.49 -33.67
CA GLN A 33 -75.73 -75.04 -33.59
C GLN A 33 -75.51 -74.50 -32.16
N GLU A 34 -75.87 -75.26 -31.12
CA GLU A 34 -75.58 -74.93 -29.73
C GLU A 34 -74.08 -75.05 -29.41
N GLU A 35 -73.40 -76.10 -29.86
CA GLU A 35 -71.95 -76.22 -29.72
C GLU A 35 -71.22 -75.10 -30.46
N MET A 36 -71.65 -74.75 -31.68
CA MET A 36 -71.07 -73.63 -32.42
C MET A 36 -71.28 -72.30 -31.69
N ARG A 37 -72.41 -72.14 -30.99
CA ARG A 37 -72.68 -70.96 -30.15
C ARG A 37 -71.76 -70.92 -28.93
N SER A 38 -71.60 -72.06 -28.25
CA SER A 38 -70.68 -72.23 -27.12
C SER A 38 -69.23 -71.94 -27.51
N VAL A 39 -68.76 -72.51 -28.62
CA VAL A 39 -67.41 -72.24 -29.15
C VAL A 39 -67.24 -70.76 -29.49
N GLN A 40 -68.27 -70.10 -30.03
CA GLN A 40 -68.21 -68.68 -30.35
C GLN A 40 -68.20 -67.79 -29.10
N GLU A 41 -68.91 -68.18 -28.03
CA GLU A 41 -68.86 -67.51 -26.72
C GLU A 41 -67.50 -67.71 -26.03
N GLU A 42 -66.94 -68.92 -26.03
CA GLU A 42 -65.58 -69.18 -25.52
C GLU A 42 -64.53 -68.38 -26.30
N MET A 43 -64.63 -68.33 -27.63
CA MET A 43 -63.72 -67.53 -28.45
C MET A 43 -63.82 -66.03 -28.11
N ARG A 44 -65.02 -65.56 -27.79
CA ARG A 44 -65.25 -64.17 -27.36
C ARG A 44 -64.63 -63.89 -25.99
N SER A 45 -64.82 -64.81 -25.05
CA SER A 45 -64.21 -64.81 -23.71
C SER A 45 -62.67 -64.76 -23.81
N VAL A 46 -62.06 -65.67 -24.57
CA VAL A 46 -60.61 -65.69 -24.78
C VAL A 46 -60.10 -64.39 -25.41
N GLN A 47 -60.87 -63.78 -26.32
CA GLN A 47 -60.49 -62.52 -26.95
C GLN A 47 -60.60 -61.32 -25.99
N GLU A 48 -61.55 -61.35 -25.06
CA GLU A 48 -61.66 -60.37 -23.96
C GLU A 48 -60.54 -60.54 -22.93
N GLU A 49 -60.22 -61.77 -22.52
CA GLU A 49 -59.07 -62.04 -21.65
C GLU A 49 -57.75 -61.60 -22.30
N MET A 50 -57.56 -61.90 -23.59
CA MET A 50 -56.36 -61.48 -24.33
C MET A 50 -56.25 -59.94 -24.40
N ARG A 51 -57.37 -59.23 -24.53
CA ARG A 51 -57.40 -57.76 -24.43
C ARG A 51 -57.01 -57.28 -23.04
N SER A 52 -57.59 -57.89 -22.00
CA SER A 52 -57.27 -57.56 -20.60
C SER A 52 -55.78 -57.74 -20.31
N VAL A 53 -55.21 -58.89 -20.69
CA VAL A 53 -53.76 -59.15 -20.53
C VAL A 53 -52.92 -58.12 -21.30
N GLN A 54 -53.34 -57.71 -22.50
CA GLN A 54 -52.61 -56.71 -23.27
C GLN A 54 -52.66 -55.31 -22.63
N GLU A 55 -53.78 -54.96 -21.99
CA GLU A 55 -53.93 -53.72 -21.22
C GLU A 55 -53.10 -53.76 -19.94
N GLU A 56 -53.10 -54.87 -19.19
CA GLU A 56 -52.23 -55.06 -18.03
C GLU A 56 -50.76 -54.96 -18.42
N MET A 57 -50.35 -55.60 -19.52
CA MET A 57 -48.96 -55.55 -19.99
C MET A 57 -48.53 -54.11 -20.35
N ARG A 58 -49.43 -53.31 -20.94
CA ARG A 58 -49.18 -51.88 -21.16
C ARG A 58 -49.04 -51.12 -19.84
N SER A 59 -49.95 -51.35 -18.89
CA SER A 59 -49.92 -50.72 -17.58
C SER A 59 -48.61 -51.01 -16.85
N VAL A 60 -48.18 -52.28 -16.81
CA VAL A 60 -46.89 -52.68 -16.22
C VAL A 60 -45.71 -52.00 -16.92
N GLN A 61 -45.75 -51.87 -18.24
CA GLN A 61 -44.68 -51.21 -19.00
C GLN A 61 -44.62 -49.70 -18.73
N GLU A 62 -45.76 -49.04 -18.56
CA GLU A 62 -45.84 -47.63 -18.17
C GLU A 62 -45.38 -47.40 -16.72
N GLU A 63 -45.81 -48.26 -15.80
CA GLU A 63 -45.35 -48.28 -14.40
C GLU A 63 -43.82 -48.38 -14.35
N MET A 64 -43.23 -49.34 -15.06
CA MET A 64 -41.78 -49.54 -15.11
C MET A 64 -41.04 -48.31 -15.66
N ARG A 65 -41.56 -47.70 -16.74
CA ARG A 65 -41.02 -46.45 -17.29
C ARG A 65 -41.10 -45.29 -16.30
N SER A 66 -42.23 -45.16 -15.61
CA SER A 66 -42.43 -44.09 -14.63
C SER A 66 -41.52 -44.28 -13.41
N GLY A 67 -41.38 -45.52 -12.92
CA GLY A 67 -40.45 -45.90 -11.86
C GLY A 67 -39.00 -45.59 -12.22
N GLN A 68 -38.57 -45.94 -13.44
CA GLN A 68 -37.21 -45.64 -13.92
C GLN A 68 -36.93 -44.14 -13.96
N LYS A 69 -37.86 -43.33 -14.50
CA LYS A 69 -37.75 -41.86 -14.50
C LYS A 69 -37.70 -41.29 -13.09
N ARG A 70 -38.47 -41.85 -12.16
CA ARG A 70 -38.52 -41.40 -10.76
C ARG A 70 -37.20 -41.67 -10.06
N LEU A 71 -36.62 -42.85 -10.25
CA LEU A 71 -35.30 -43.23 -9.71
C LEU A 71 -34.17 -42.34 -10.26
N GLU A 72 -34.13 -42.08 -11.57
CA GLU A 72 -33.15 -41.16 -12.16
C GLU A 72 -33.27 -39.75 -11.58
N LYS A 73 -34.49 -39.26 -11.39
CA LYS A 73 -34.73 -37.93 -10.81
C LYS A 73 -34.25 -37.87 -9.36
N GLU A 74 -34.54 -38.87 -8.55
CA GLU A 74 -34.09 -38.93 -7.15
C GLU A 74 -32.57 -39.00 -7.03
N LEU A 75 -31.92 -39.84 -7.85
CA LEU A 75 -30.45 -39.91 -7.92
C LEU A 75 -29.85 -38.55 -8.29
N ARG A 76 -30.41 -37.89 -9.32
CA ARG A 76 -29.93 -36.59 -9.76
C ARG A 76 -30.14 -35.52 -8.70
N SER A 77 -31.30 -35.46 -8.05
CA SER A 77 -31.55 -34.49 -6.99
C SER A 77 -30.65 -34.74 -5.77
N GLY A 78 -30.43 -36.00 -5.38
CA GLY A 78 -29.53 -36.32 -4.27
C GLY A 78 -28.07 -35.96 -4.56
N GLN A 79 -27.61 -36.14 -5.81
CA GLN A 79 -26.28 -35.71 -6.23
C GLN A 79 -26.12 -34.18 -6.20
N GLU A 80 -27.10 -33.44 -6.71
CA GLU A 80 -27.07 -31.97 -6.68
C GLU A 80 -27.14 -31.43 -5.25
N GLU A 81 -27.95 -32.05 -4.38
CA GLU A 81 -28.02 -31.68 -2.97
C GLU A 81 -26.68 -31.91 -2.26
N MET A 82 -26.09 -33.10 -2.41
CA MET A 82 -24.78 -33.41 -1.83
C MET A 82 -23.69 -32.46 -2.33
N LYS A 83 -23.68 -32.17 -3.63
CA LYS A 83 -22.73 -31.23 -4.23
C LYS A 83 -22.91 -29.82 -3.67
N SER A 84 -24.15 -29.36 -3.55
CA SER A 84 -24.47 -28.05 -2.99
C SER A 84 -24.06 -27.95 -1.51
N GLN A 85 -24.30 -28.99 -0.71
CA GLN A 85 -23.86 -29.03 0.68
C GLN A 85 -22.34 -29.02 0.82
N ILE A 86 -21.62 -29.83 0.04
CA ILE A 86 -20.15 -29.85 0.03
C ILE A 86 -19.61 -28.47 -0.37
N GLN A 87 -20.14 -27.90 -1.45
CA GLN A 87 -19.73 -26.58 -1.92
C GLN A 87 -19.93 -25.52 -0.84
N ALA A 88 -21.13 -25.44 -0.24
CA ALA A 88 -21.43 -24.47 0.81
C ALA A 88 -20.52 -24.63 2.04
N HIS A 89 -20.24 -25.86 2.46
CA HIS A 89 -19.30 -26.14 3.56
C HIS A 89 -17.88 -25.68 3.21
N THR A 90 -17.40 -25.98 2.01
CA THR A 90 -16.06 -25.55 1.57
C THR A 90 -15.95 -24.03 1.48
N GLU A 91 -16.97 -23.36 0.95
CA GLU A 91 -17.01 -21.89 0.88
C GLU A 91 -17.02 -21.27 2.29
N SER A 92 -17.81 -21.82 3.20
CA SER A 92 -17.86 -21.38 4.60
C SER A 92 -16.50 -21.53 5.30
N GLN A 93 -15.81 -22.66 5.12
CA GLN A 93 -14.50 -22.89 5.74
C GLN A 93 -13.43 -21.96 5.16
N ILE A 94 -13.46 -21.70 3.86
CA ILE A 94 -12.53 -20.76 3.22
C ILE A 94 -12.74 -19.35 3.77
N GLU A 95 -13.98 -18.91 3.93
CA GLU A 95 -14.25 -17.58 4.47
C GLU A 95 -13.81 -17.45 5.93
N GLU A 96 -14.01 -18.50 6.75
CA GLU A 96 -13.53 -18.52 8.14
C GLU A 96 -11.99 -18.44 8.22
N ILE A 97 -11.28 -19.21 7.38
CA ILE A 97 -9.81 -19.16 7.28
C ILE A 97 -9.35 -17.78 6.84
N LYS A 98 -10.02 -17.18 5.84
CA LYS A 98 -9.71 -15.85 5.33
C LYS A 98 -9.84 -14.79 6.44
N ILE A 99 -10.93 -14.82 7.20
CA ILE A 99 -11.12 -13.92 8.36
C ILE A 99 -9.99 -14.10 9.37
N HIS A 100 -9.58 -15.34 9.68
CA HIS A 100 -8.48 -15.60 10.60
C HIS A 100 -7.15 -15.07 10.08
N VAL A 101 -6.86 -15.27 8.79
CA VAL A 101 -5.64 -14.77 8.13
C VAL A 101 -5.61 -13.24 8.13
N ASP A 102 -6.71 -12.57 7.75
CA ASP A 102 -6.82 -11.11 7.74
C ASP A 102 -6.60 -10.52 9.14
N LEU A 103 -7.16 -11.17 10.18
CA LEU A 103 -6.94 -10.78 11.57
C LEU A 103 -5.45 -10.91 11.97
N CYS A 104 -4.80 -12.00 11.58
CA CYS A 104 -3.38 -12.22 11.85
C CYS A 104 -2.50 -11.21 11.13
N ILE A 105 -2.77 -10.93 9.85
CA ILE A 105 -2.09 -9.90 9.05
C ILE A 105 -2.23 -8.54 9.75
N GLY A 106 -3.44 -8.15 10.14
CA GLY A 106 -3.67 -6.87 10.80
C GLY A 106 -2.97 -6.73 12.16
N LYS A 107 -2.72 -7.82 12.89
CA LYS A 107 -1.88 -7.80 14.10
C LYS A 107 -0.41 -7.58 13.77
N ILE A 108 0.12 -8.30 12.79
CA ILE A 108 1.51 -8.19 12.35
C ILE A 108 1.77 -6.78 11.81
N GLU A 109 0.87 -6.22 11.00
CA GLU A 109 1.00 -4.86 10.47
C GLU A 109 1.10 -3.81 11.59
N LYS A 110 0.29 -3.95 12.65
CA LYS A 110 0.38 -3.06 13.82
C LYS A 110 1.71 -3.18 14.55
N GLU A 111 2.21 -4.40 14.73
CA GLU A 111 3.51 -4.63 15.38
C GLU A 111 4.67 -4.08 14.54
N VAL A 112 4.67 -4.34 13.23
CA VAL A 112 5.65 -3.80 12.28
C VAL A 112 5.64 -2.27 12.31
N GLN A 113 4.46 -1.65 12.32
CA GLN A 113 4.34 -0.19 12.40
C GLN A 113 4.84 0.35 13.74
N CYS A 114 4.59 -0.34 14.86
CA CYS A 114 5.13 0.03 16.16
C CYS A 114 6.66 -0.06 16.19
N VAL A 115 7.24 -1.14 15.67
CA VAL A 115 8.69 -1.32 15.57
C VAL A 115 9.32 -0.25 14.69
N LYS A 116 8.68 0.08 13.56
CA LYS A 116 9.14 1.15 12.67
C LYS A 116 9.25 2.49 13.39
N LEU A 117 8.23 2.90 14.15
CA LEU A 117 8.25 4.14 14.92
C LEU A 117 9.35 4.14 16.00
N LYS A 118 9.57 3.01 16.68
CA LYS A 118 10.64 2.88 17.67
C LYS A 118 12.03 2.98 17.05
N ILE A 119 12.23 2.44 15.85
CA ILE A 119 13.49 2.57 15.12
C ILE A 119 13.74 4.04 14.76
N GLU A 120 12.74 4.74 14.22
CA GLU A 120 12.84 6.17 13.88
C GLU A 120 13.15 7.05 15.12
N GLU A 121 12.59 6.73 16.29
CA GLU A 121 12.90 7.39 17.56
C GLU A 121 14.35 7.16 17.99
N VAL A 122 14.83 5.91 17.94
CA VAL A 122 16.21 5.56 18.31
C VAL A 122 17.21 6.20 17.36
N GLU A 123 16.96 6.20 16.05
CA GLU A 123 17.81 6.87 15.06
C GLU A 123 17.92 8.37 15.35
N SER A 124 16.79 9.01 15.67
CA SER A 124 16.74 10.44 16.03
C SER A 124 17.53 10.73 17.32
N GLU A 125 17.41 9.86 18.33
CA GLU A 125 18.12 10.00 19.61
C GLU A 125 19.64 9.82 19.44
N VAL A 126 20.06 8.80 18.69
CA VAL A 126 21.48 8.54 18.40
C VAL A 126 22.09 9.71 17.65
N GLN A 127 21.39 10.23 16.65
CA GLN A 127 21.88 11.38 15.88
C GLN A 127 22.03 12.63 16.76
N ARG A 128 21.05 12.90 17.64
CA ARG A 128 21.13 14.04 18.57
C ARG A 128 22.35 13.94 19.49
N LYS A 129 22.62 12.74 20.00
CA LYS A 129 23.78 12.49 20.88
C LYS A 129 25.11 12.66 20.16
N ILE A 130 25.19 12.25 18.89
CA ILE A 130 26.39 12.47 18.06
C ILE A 130 26.65 13.96 17.91
N GLU A 131 25.62 14.75 17.56
CA GLU A 131 25.75 16.20 17.37
C GLU A 131 26.11 16.92 18.68
N GLU A 132 25.53 16.51 19.81
CA GLU A 132 25.89 17.05 21.13
C GLU A 132 27.37 16.78 21.46
N VAL A 133 27.85 15.57 21.19
CA VAL A 133 29.25 15.20 21.41
C VAL A 133 30.18 15.99 20.49
N GLU A 134 29.84 16.12 19.20
CA GLU A 134 30.63 16.90 18.25
C GLU A 134 30.75 18.36 18.69
N GLN A 135 29.64 19.00 19.05
CA GLN A 135 29.64 20.39 19.55
C GLN A 135 30.49 20.52 20.83
N LYS A 136 30.39 19.55 21.75
CA LYS A 136 31.17 19.57 23.00
C LYS A 136 32.66 19.38 22.76
N VAL A 137 33.04 18.51 21.82
CA VAL A 137 34.45 18.31 21.44
C VAL A 137 35.00 19.57 20.77
N GLN A 138 34.24 20.16 19.85
CA GLN A 138 34.65 21.37 19.14
C GLN A 138 34.78 22.57 20.08
N GLY A 139 33.82 22.78 20.99
CA GLY A 139 33.91 23.85 21.98
C GLY A 139 35.17 23.72 22.86
N LYS A 140 35.50 22.49 23.30
CA LYS A 140 36.72 22.23 24.06
C LYS A 140 37.99 22.48 23.26
N ILE A 141 38.03 22.11 21.97
CA ILE A 141 39.16 22.39 21.10
C ILE A 141 39.35 23.91 20.97
N GLY A 142 38.29 24.66 20.67
CA GLY A 142 38.35 26.12 20.58
C GLY A 142 38.81 26.79 21.88
N ASP A 143 38.36 26.32 23.04
CA ASP A 143 38.82 26.83 24.34
C ASP A 143 40.31 26.55 24.59
N ILE A 144 40.81 25.38 24.17
CA ILE A 144 42.23 25.03 24.26
C ILE A 144 43.05 25.94 23.33
N GLU A 145 42.62 26.11 22.08
CA GLU A 145 43.29 26.98 21.10
C GLU A 145 43.36 28.43 21.60
N ARG A 146 42.26 28.95 22.15
CA ARG A 146 42.22 30.30 22.74
C ARG A 146 43.20 30.44 23.91
N ARG A 147 43.19 29.49 24.84
CA ARG A 147 44.11 29.48 26.00
C ARG A 147 45.58 29.39 25.58
N LEU A 148 45.89 28.56 24.58
CA LEU A 148 47.25 28.45 24.05
C LEU A 148 47.70 29.75 23.38
N ASN A 149 46.81 30.41 22.63
CA ASN A 149 47.09 31.70 22.00
C ASN A 149 47.33 32.80 23.04
N GLU A 150 46.45 32.93 24.03
CA GLU A 150 46.62 33.89 25.14
C GLU A 150 47.92 33.66 25.92
N LEU A 151 48.27 32.40 26.19
CA LEU A 151 49.50 32.04 26.89
C LEU A 151 50.73 32.39 26.05
N PHE A 152 50.71 32.12 24.75
CA PHE A 152 51.78 32.51 23.84
C PHE A 152 51.94 34.03 23.77
N LYS A 153 50.86 34.79 23.55
CA LYS A 153 50.89 36.27 23.51
C LYS A 153 51.45 36.84 24.82
N THR A 154 50.96 36.37 25.96
CA THR A 154 51.43 36.81 27.28
C THR A 154 52.93 36.52 27.47
N HIS A 155 53.37 35.31 27.12
CA HIS A 155 54.79 34.94 27.23
C HIS A 155 55.67 35.80 26.32
N PHE A 156 55.25 35.98 25.08
CA PHE A 156 55.94 36.80 24.09
C PHE A 156 56.05 38.26 24.53
N ASP A 157 54.97 38.84 25.05
CA ASP A 157 54.93 40.22 25.56
C ASP A 157 55.89 40.40 26.73
N VAL A 158 55.87 39.50 27.72
CA VAL A 158 56.77 39.54 28.89
C VAL A 158 58.23 39.49 28.43
N VAL A 159 58.58 38.52 27.58
CA VAL A 159 59.97 38.35 27.10
C VAL A 159 60.42 39.56 26.29
N SER A 160 59.54 40.09 25.43
CA SER A 160 59.86 41.27 24.62
C SER A 160 60.08 42.51 25.48
N PHE A 161 59.27 42.69 26.53
CA PHE A 161 59.37 43.80 27.46
C PHE A 161 60.65 43.71 28.31
N THR A 162 60.92 42.55 28.93
CA THR A 162 62.10 42.39 29.78
C THR A 162 63.42 42.54 29.03
N ASN A 163 63.43 42.19 27.75
CA ASN A 163 64.61 42.29 26.90
C ASN A 163 64.67 43.61 26.09
N GLY A 164 63.70 44.51 26.26
CA GLY A 164 63.67 45.80 25.56
C GLY A 164 63.61 45.68 24.03
N TRP A 165 62.89 44.69 23.50
CA TRP A 165 62.81 44.45 22.06
C TRP A 165 62.09 45.59 21.36
N THR A 166 62.71 46.11 20.28
CA THR A 166 62.04 46.99 19.33
C THR A 166 61.08 46.17 18.47
N ASP A 167 60.10 46.83 17.82
CA ASP A 167 59.12 46.15 16.97
C ASP A 167 59.78 45.34 15.84
N PHE A 168 60.93 45.80 15.34
CA PHE A 168 61.76 45.06 14.39
C PHE A 168 62.31 43.74 14.98
N VAL A 169 62.80 43.77 16.23
CA VAL A 169 63.29 42.56 16.91
C VAL A 169 62.14 41.62 17.25
N LYS A 170 60.98 42.15 17.66
CA LYS A 170 59.77 41.35 17.90
C LYS A 170 59.31 40.66 16.62
N ALA A 171 59.25 41.36 15.49
CA ALA A 171 58.86 40.77 14.20
C ALA A 171 59.78 39.61 13.80
N ASN A 172 61.10 39.81 13.87
CA ASN A 172 62.08 38.77 13.54
C ASN A 172 61.99 37.56 14.48
N GLN A 173 61.81 37.81 15.78
CA GLN A 173 61.70 36.73 16.75
C GLN A 173 60.38 35.97 16.60
N LEU A 174 59.29 36.66 16.28
CA LEU A 174 57.99 36.03 15.99
C LEU A 174 58.12 35.12 14.77
N VAL A 175 58.70 35.60 13.67
CA VAL A 175 59.00 34.80 12.46
C VAL A 175 59.84 33.56 12.79
N ALA A 176 60.89 33.71 13.60
CA ALA A 176 61.75 32.59 14.00
C ALA A 176 61.07 31.58 14.93
N SER A 177 60.05 32.01 15.68
CA SER A 177 59.32 31.16 16.64
C SER A 177 58.18 30.36 16.00
N LEU A 178 57.69 30.77 14.83
CA LEU A 178 56.59 30.08 14.14
C LEU A 178 57.07 28.73 13.61
N GLN A 179 56.27 27.69 13.86
CA GLN A 179 56.55 26.31 13.44
C GLN A 179 55.32 25.67 12.79
N GLY A 180 55.56 24.63 11.98
CA GLY A 180 54.50 23.85 11.32
C GLY A 180 53.55 24.73 10.51
N SER A 181 52.24 24.48 10.62
CA SER A 181 51.21 25.23 9.90
C SER A 181 51.21 26.74 10.18
N ALA A 182 51.75 27.18 11.33
CA ALA A 182 51.86 28.59 11.65
C ALA A 182 52.97 29.30 10.86
N ALA A 183 54.06 28.60 10.52
CA ALA A 183 55.11 29.14 9.66
C ALA A 183 54.65 29.32 8.20
N GLU A 184 53.69 28.50 7.74
CA GLU A 184 53.15 28.61 6.37
C GLU A 184 52.45 29.95 6.12
N VAL A 185 51.97 30.64 7.16
CA VAL A 185 51.35 31.99 7.04
C VAL A 185 52.34 32.98 6.42
N LEU A 186 53.63 32.80 6.71
CA LEU A 186 54.69 33.71 6.27
C LEU A 186 54.88 33.70 4.75
N GLN A 187 54.47 32.63 4.06
CA GLN A 187 54.53 32.55 2.60
C GLN A 187 53.58 33.55 1.91
N GLY A 188 52.51 33.96 2.59
CA GLY A 188 51.52 34.91 2.07
C GLY A 188 51.86 36.38 2.34
N ILE A 189 52.92 36.67 3.09
CA ILE A 189 53.31 38.02 3.47
C ILE A 189 54.47 38.47 2.56
N PRO A 190 54.37 39.64 1.91
CA PRO A 190 55.49 40.21 1.16
C PRO A 190 56.76 40.34 2.02
N SER A 191 57.92 40.04 1.44
CA SER A 191 59.19 39.97 2.18
C SER A 191 59.58 41.29 2.87
N ASP A 192 59.19 42.42 2.28
CA ASP A 192 59.38 43.77 2.83
C ASP A 192 58.50 44.06 4.07
N LYS A 193 57.45 43.26 4.28
CA LYS A 193 56.53 43.37 5.42
C LYS A 193 56.77 42.32 6.51
N LEU A 194 57.69 41.38 6.30
CA LEU A 194 58.09 40.40 7.32
C LEU A 194 58.87 41.03 8.49
N THR A 195 59.26 42.30 8.37
CA THR A 195 59.86 43.08 9.46
C THR A 195 58.83 43.92 10.23
N ASP A 196 57.57 43.97 9.76
CA ASP A 196 56.46 44.64 10.42
C ASP A 196 55.66 43.62 11.24
N ILE A 197 55.78 43.71 12.57
CA ILE A 197 55.06 42.85 13.50
C ILE A 197 53.55 42.89 13.28
N THR A 198 53.00 44.07 12.96
CA THR A 198 51.55 44.27 12.76
C THR A 198 51.04 43.48 11.55
N ALA A 199 51.85 43.38 10.50
CA ALA A 199 51.50 42.62 9.30
C ALA A 199 51.49 41.10 9.58
N ILE A 200 52.44 40.63 10.39
CA ILE A 200 52.54 39.22 10.78
C ILE A 200 51.40 38.84 11.74
N GLU A 201 51.12 39.66 12.75
CA GLU A 201 50.01 39.46 13.68
C GLU A 201 48.66 39.39 12.95
N LYS A 202 48.41 40.33 12.03
CA LYS A 202 47.19 40.32 11.22
C LYS A 202 47.07 39.06 10.35
N ALA A 203 48.17 38.58 9.78
CA ALA A 203 48.15 37.37 8.98
C ALA A 203 47.90 36.11 9.84
N LEU A 204 48.47 36.06 11.04
CA LEU A 204 48.21 35.00 12.01
C LEU A 204 46.76 35.03 12.52
N GLU A 205 46.22 36.20 12.83
CA GLU A 205 44.81 36.37 13.22
C GLU A 205 43.86 36.05 12.07
N PHE A 206 44.23 36.37 10.83
CA PHE A 206 43.45 35.99 9.65
C PHE A 206 43.38 34.47 9.47
N ARG A 207 44.47 33.75 9.75
CA ARG A 207 44.54 32.29 9.59
C ARG A 207 43.97 31.57 10.80
N PHE A 208 44.47 31.85 12.00
CA PHE A 208 44.18 31.12 13.24
C PHE A 208 43.24 31.83 14.20
N GLY A 209 42.72 33.02 13.86
CA GLY A 209 41.60 33.59 14.60
C GLY A 209 40.33 32.75 14.44
N ASP A 210 39.22 33.23 14.99
CA ASP A 210 37.91 32.53 14.96
C ASP A 210 37.38 32.23 13.53
N ARG A 211 38.08 32.63 12.48
CA ARG A 211 37.78 32.31 11.08
C ARG A 211 37.77 30.81 10.77
N HIS A 212 38.56 29.98 11.44
CA HIS A 212 38.47 28.53 11.26
C HIS A 212 37.13 27.98 11.74
N LEU A 213 36.60 28.55 12.83
CA LEU A 213 35.27 28.23 13.35
C LEU A 213 34.18 28.68 12.35
N THR A 214 34.33 29.86 11.76
CA THR A 214 33.47 30.34 10.66
C THR A 214 33.51 29.43 9.42
N GLN A 215 34.70 28.99 9.00
CA GLN A 215 34.89 28.09 7.86
C GLN A 215 34.31 26.69 8.11
N PHE A 216 34.38 26.21 9.35
CA PHE A 216 33.76 24.97 9.78
C PHE A 216 32.24 25.03 9.60
N TYR A 217 31.56 26.04 10.15
CA TYR A 217 30.11 26.20 9.99
C TYR A 217 29.67 26.40 8.53
N ARG A 218 30.51 27.04 7.70
CA ARG A 218 30.28 27.12 6.23
C ARG A 218 30.33 25.75 5.55
N THR A 219 31.23 24.88 5.99
CA THR A 219 31.34 23.52 5.46
C THR A 219 30.13 22.69 5.91
N GLU A 220 29.76 22.79 7.19
CA GLU A 220 28.58 22.14 7.75
C GLU A 220 27.29 22.53 7.01
N LEU A 221 27.11 23.83 6.71
CA LEU A 221 26.00 24.34 5.88
C LEU A 221 25.95 23.69 4.49
N LYS A 222 27.11 23.55 3.81
CA LYS A 222 27.18 22.99 2.46
C LYS A 222 26.83 21.50 2.42
N THR A 223 27.27 20.76 3.44
CA THR A 223 27.02 19.32 3.56
C THR A 223 25.67 18.98 4.18
N LYS A 224 24.97 19.97 4.74
CA LYS A 224 23.68 19.77 5.40
C LYS A 224 22.64 19.24 4.41
N ARG A 225 21.89 18.25 4.84
CA ARG A 225 20.68 17.74 4.17
C ARG A 225 19.65 17.43 5.24
N GLN A 226 18.37 17.61 4.93
CA GLN A 226 17.25 17.22 5.79
C GLN A 226 17.41 15.74 6.18
N LYS A 227 17.00 15.34 7.37
CA LYS A 227 17.03 13.93 7.81
C LYS A 227 15.65 13.26 7.71
N GLN A 228 15.60 11.93 7.86
CA GLN A 228 14.35 11.14 7.76
C GLN A 228 13.46 11.40 8.96
N GLY A 229 12.25 11.89 8.69
CA GLY A 229 11.32 12.34 9.73
C GLY A 229 11.61 13.73 10.31
N GLU A 230 12.67 14.44 9.88
CA GLU A 230 12.96 15.78 10.38
C GLU A 230 11.93 16.79 9.87
N SER A 231 11.28 17.51 10.80
CA SER A 231 10.34 18.57 10.44
C SER A 231 11.09 19.74 9.82
N LEU A 232 10.42 20.37 8.85
CA LEU A 232 10.99 21.52 8.14
C LEU A 232 11.25 22.72 9.08
N GLN A 233 10.52 22.84 10.19
CA GLN A 233 10.77 23.86 11.23
C GLN A 233 12.11 23.65 11.94
N VAL A 234 12.44 22.39 12.29
CA VAL A 234 13.70 22.05 12.96
C VAL A 234 14.88 22.28 12.01
N LEU A 235 14.73 21.87 10.75
CA LEU A 235 15.72 22.15 9.71
C LEU A 235 15.96 23.65 9.53
N ALA A 236 14.90 24.46 9.48
CA ALA A 236 15.00 25.91 9.31
C ALA A 236 15.75 26.59 10.47
N ALA A 237 15.42 26.22 11.71
CA ALA A 237 16.07 26.76 12.90
C ALA A 237 17.57 26.41 12.94
N ASP A 238 17.94 25.20 12.51
CA ASP A 238 19.34 24.78 12.47
C ASP A 238 20.12 25.48 11.34
N VAL A 239 19.50 25.69 10.17
CA VAL A 239 20.08 26.51 9.10
C VAL A 239 20.26 27.96 9.55
N GLU A 240 19.28 28.57 10.23
CA GLU A 240 19.37 29.94 10.79
C GLU A 240 20.52 30.07 11.80
N ARG A 241 20.66 29.08 12.69
CA ARG A 241 21.76 28.99 13.66
C ARG A 241 23.12 28.90 12.95
N LEU A 242 23.27 27.97 12.01
CA LEU A 242 24.50 27.79 11.27
C LEU A 242 24.86 29.02 10.44
N MET A 243 23.88 29.68 9.82
CA MET A 243 24.09 30.93 9.08
C MET A 243 24.57 32.08 9.97
N SER A 244 24.03 32.16 11.19
CA SER A 244 24.47 33.16 12.18
C SER A 244 25.92 32.95 12.62
N LEU A 245 26.38 31.70 12.66
CA LEU A 245 27.74 31.34 13.06
C LEU A 245 28.74 31.39 11.88
N ALA A 246 28.32 31.00 10.68
CA ALA A 246 29.14 30.94 9.46
C ALA A 246 29.31 32.29 8.74
N TYR A 247 28.39 33.23 8.98
CA TYR A 247 28.33 34.52 8.30
C TYR A 247 28.00 35.67 9.26
N ALA A 248 28.52 35.63 10.48
CA ALA A 248 28.32 36.66 11.51
C ALA A 248 28.70 38.09 11.05
N GLU A 249 29.66 38.22 10.14
CA GLU A 249 30.14 39.50 9.58
C GLU A 249 29.29 40.01 8.39
N CYS A 250 28.40 39.19 7.82
CA CYS A 250 27.55 39.62 6.71
C CYS A 250 26.34 40.45 7.21
N PRO A 251 25.89 41.45 6.44
CA PRO A 251 24.62 42.14 6.70
C PRO A 251 23.45 41.17 6.87
N LEU A 252 22.49 41.54 7.73
CA LEU A 252 21.39 40.64 8.14
C LEU A 252 20.51 40.21 6.95
N ASP A 253 20.19 41.13 6.06
CA ASP A 253 19.45 40.93 4.81
C ASP A 253 20.14 39.93 3.86
N VAL A 254 21.46 40.05 3.73
CA VAL A 254 22.28 39.12 2.93
C VAL A 254 22.34 37.74 3.58
N ARG A 255 22.35 37.68 4.92
CA ARG A 255 22.40 36.42 5.66
C ARG A 255 21.06 35.68 5.60
N GLU A 256 19.95 36.39 5.72
CA GLU A 256 18.59 35.82 5.64
C GLU A 256 18.28 35.28 4.24
N SER A 257 18.66 36.01 3.19
CA SER A 257 18.50 35.55 1.80
C SER A 257 19.34 34.30 1.50
N LEU A 258 20.59 34.26 1.96
CA LEU A 258 21.42 33.05 1.87
C LEU A 258 20.84 31.89 2.68
N ALA A 259 20.31 32.16 3.87
CA ALA A 259 19.69 31.13 4.72
C ALA A 259 18.47 30.48 4.03
N ALA A 260 17.62 31.28 3.38
CA ALA A 260 16.50 30.78 2.61
C ALA A 260 16.96 29.88 1.45
N GLN A 261 18.00 30.29 0.72
CA GLN A 261 18.56 29.50 -0.38
C GLN A 261 19.12 28.14 0.12
N TYR A 262 19.95 28.16 1.17
CA TYR A 262 20.48 26.93 1.76
C TYR A 262 19.37 26.03 2.30
N PHE A 263 18.35 26.58 2.94
CA PHE A 263 17.22 25.80 3.41
C PHE A 263 16.54 25.02 2.28
N VAL A 264 16.21 25.68 1.16
CA VAL A 264 15.62 25.02 -0.01
C VAL A 264 16.54 23.96 -0.61
N ASP A 265 17.85 24.23 -0.66
CA ASP A 265 18.84 23.29 -1.21
C ASP A 265 19.09 22.08 -0.30
N THR A 266 18.77 22.20 1.00
CA THR A 266 18.95 21.12 1.98
C THR A 266 17.74 20.16 2.07
N ILE A 267 16.57 20.50 1.53
CA ILE A 267 15.37 19.63 1.52
C ILE A 267 15.65 18.36 0.70
N ARG A 268 15.33 17.18 1.26
CA ARG A 268 15.63 15.89 0.62
C ARG A 268 14.64 15.44 -0.44
N ASP A 269 13.39 15.87 -0.33
CA ASP A 269 12.32 15.48 -1.22
C ASP A 269 12.38 16.37 -2.47
N GLU A 270 12.82 15.81 -3.60
CA GLU A 270 13.03 16.54 -4.87
C GLU A 270 11.74 17.20 -5.38
N GLU A 271 10.57 16.59 -5.12
CA GLU A 271 9.26 17.12 -5.51
C GLU A 271 8.86 18.32 -4.63
N LYS A 272 9.10 18.24 -3.31
CA LYS A 272 8.95 19.38 -2.38
C LYS A 272 9.97 20.49 -2.64
N GLN A 273 11.19 20.13 -3.05
CA GLN A 273 12.24 21.08 -3.39
C GLN A 273 11.89 21.87 -4.67
N LEU A 274 11.39 21.20 -5.71
CA LEU A 274 10.92 21.85 -6.94
C LEU A 274 9.69 22.74 -6.69
N SER A 275 8.73 22.28 -5.88
CA SER A 275 7.56 23.08 -5.48
C SER A 275 7.96 24.37 -4.73
N THR A 276 8.98 24.29 -3.88
CA THR A 276 9.48 25.45 -3.12
C THR A 276 10.28 26.42 -4.01
N ARG A 277 10.98 25.92 -5.04
CA ARG A 277 11.69 26.74 -6.04
C ARG A 277 10.76 27.45 -7.05
N LEU A 278 9.54 26.94 -7.24
CA LEU A 278 8.55 27.48 -8.19
C LEU A 278 7.72 28.66 -7.64
N ILE A 279 7.92 29.06 -6.38
CA ILE A 279 7.26 30.24 -5.80
C ILE A 279 7.88 31.50 -6.45
N PRO A 280 7.11 32.36 -7.15
CA PRO A 280 7.64 33.38 -8.07
C PRO A 280 8.40 34.56 -7.44
N ASP A 281 8.68 34.54 -6.14
CA ASP A 281 9.32 35.65 -5.41
C ASP A 281 10.46 35.15 -4.50
N SER A 282 11.24 34.16 -4.95
CA SER A 282 12.43 33.67 -4.20
C SER A 282 13.49 34.76 -3.96
N THR A 283 13.43 35.87 -4.71
CA THR A 283 14.28 37.05 -4.54
C THR A 283 13.79 38.04 -3.47
N TYR A 284 12.59 37.86 -2.89
CA TYR A 284 12.02 38.74 -1.86
C TYR A 284 11.67 38.01 -0.54
N VAL A 285 12.22 36.80 -0.34
CA VAL A 285 12.11 36.02 0.90
C VAL A 285 13.08 36.61 1.93
N CYS A 286 12.70 37.74 2.52
CA CYS A 286 13.56 38.56 3.38
C CYS A 286 13.09 38.59 4.84
N SER A 287 12.27 37.63 5.30
CA SER A 287 11.88 37.62 6.71
C SER A 287 11.57 36.23 7.29
N LYS A 288 11.68 36.14 8.62
CA LYS A 288 11.27 35.00 9.47
C LYS A 288 9.81 34.54 9.22
N PHE A 289 8.96 35.39 8.66
CA PHE A 289 7.57 35.09 8.27
C PHE A 289 7.48 34.23 6.99
N ASP A 290 8.45 34.32 6.09
CA ASP A 290 8.39 33.65 4.79
C ASP A 290 8.75 32.16 4.87
N PHE A 291 9.59 31.78 5.83
CA PHE A 291 9.77 30.38 6.23
C PHE A 291 8.44 29.75 6.64
N TYR A 292 7.62 30.47 7.42
CA TYR A 292 6.29 30.03 7.81
C TYR A 292 5.31 29.94 6.64
N LEU A 293 5.41 30.82 5.63
CA LEU A 293 4.62 30.70 4.39
C LEU A 293 5.00 29.45 3.58
N ILE A 294 6.31 29.20 3.38
CA ILE A 294 6.80 27.99 2.70
C ILE A 294 6.31 26.73 3.44
N LEU A 295 6.40 26.71 4.77
CA LEU A 295 5.89 25.63 5.61
C LEU A 295 4.36 25.46 5.50
N SER A 296 3.61 26.56 5.38
CA SER A 296 2.13 26.55 5.26
C SER A 296 1.66 25.98 3.92
N CYS A 297 2.43 26.14 2.84
CA CYS A 297 2.12 25.51 1.54
C CYS A 297 2.27 23.97 1.55
N HIS A 298 3.11 23.42 2.45
CA HIS A 298 3.35 21.98 2.57
C HIS A 298 2.38 21.27 3.54
N GLY A 299 1.50 22.00 4.21
CA GLY A 299 0.44 21.46 5.06
C GLY A 299 -0.92 21.49 4.37
N LYS A 300 -1.35 20.37 3.77
CA LYS A 300 -2.70 20.11 3.20
C LYS A 300 -3.51 21.38 2.84
N PHE A 301 -3.01 22.17 1.90
CA PHE A 301 -3.78 23.28 1.35
C PHE A 301 -4.49 22.78 0.09
N ASP A 302 -5.81 22.63 0.16
CA ASP A 302 -6.64 22.28 -0.99
C ASP A 302 -6.66 23.48 -1.96
N ALA A 303 -5.82 23.40 -2.99
CA ALA A 303 -5.61 24.43 -4.01
C ALA A 303 -6.81 24.64 -4.94
N SER A 304 -7.96 24.03 -4.66
CA SER A 304 -9.19 24.18 -5.43
C SER A 304 -9.89 25.55 -5.26
N ASN A 305 -9.50 26.36 -4.27
CA ASN A 305 -10.11 27.68 -4.02
C ASN A 305 -9.29 28.90 -4.50
N LEU A 306 -8.09 28.76 -5.05
CA LEU A 306 -7.34 29.90 -5.60
C LEU A 306 -7.74 30.17 -7.06
N LYS A 307 -9.02 30.48 -7.27
CA LYS A 307 -9.50 30.96 -8.56
C LYS A 307 -9.02 32.41 -8.72
N ARG A 308 -8.03 32.60 -9.60
CA ARG A 308 -7.59 33.86 -10.24
C ARG A 308 -7.94 35.13 -9.47
N ASN A 309 -6.93 35.79 -8.91
CA ASN A 309 -6.76 37.24 -9.04
C ASN A 309 -5.30 37.60 -8.74
N CYS A 310 -4.45 37.43 -9.76
CA CYS A 310 -3.25 38.26 -9.85
C CYS A 310 -3.70 39.73 -9.93
N CYS A 311 -2.96 40.59 -9.23
CA CYS A 311 -3.06 42.05 -9.15
C CYS A 311 -3.86 42.60 -7.96
N LYS A 312 -3.09 43.21 -7.03
CA LYS A 312 -3.46 44.09 -5.90
C LYS A 312 -3.88 43.42 -4.59
N LEU A 313 -2.89 43.10 -3.75
CA LEU A 313 -3.08 43.12 -2.30
C LEU A 313 -2.63 44.48 -1.75
N THR A 314 -3.55 45.44 -1.80
CA THR A 314 -3.51 46.61 -0.91
C THR A 314 -3.83 46.13 0.50
N MET A 315 -2.98 46.47 1.46
CA MET A 315 -3.20 46.34 2.90
C MET A 315 -4.54 46.94 3.31
N GLN A 316 -5.56 46.11 3.54
CA GLN A 316 -6.74 46.48 4.32
C GLN A 316 -7.36 45.22 4.92
N ASN A 317 -7.72 45.34 6.20
CA ASN A 317 -8.44 44.38 7.04
C ASN A 317 -7.58 43.44 7.91
N LEU A 318 -6.78 44.06 8.78
CA LEU A 318 -6.31 43.48 10.05
C LEU A 318 -7.37 43.54 11.18
N SER A 319 -8.63 43.91 10.88
CA SER A 319 -9.64 44.22 11.91
C SER A 319 -10.75 43.17 12.11
N THR A 320 -10.69 41.99 11.49
CA THR A 320 -11.76 40.98 11.63
C THR A 320 -11.32 39.65 12.25
N LEU A 321 -10.09 39.54 12.77
CA LEU A 321 -9.60 38.30 13.39
C LEU A 321 -9.49 38.32 14.92
N LEU A 322 -10.14 39.28 15.59
CA LEU A 322 -10.26 39.34 17.06
C LEU A 322 -11.71 39.56 17.52
N ALA A 323 -12.61 38.68 17.09
CA ALA A 323 -13.89 38.41 17.77
C ALA A 323 -14.22 36.92 17.66
#